data_AF-A0A543FLV1-F1
#
_entry.id   AF-A0A543FLV1-F1
#
_cell.length_a   1.000
_cell.length_b   1.000
_cell.length_c   1.000
_cell.angle_alpha   90.00
_cell.angle_beta   90.00
_cell.angle_gamma   90.00
#
_symmetry.space_group_name_H-M   'P 1'
#
loop_
_entity.id
_entity.type
_entity.pdbx_description
1 polymer ?
#
loop_
_entity_poly.entity_id
_entity_poly.type
_entity_poly.pdbx_seq_one_letter_code
_entity_poly.pdbx_strand_id
1 'polypeptide(L)'
;MEAVRTCVGCRTRAPRSALLRVVSIDSALVIDERASMPGRGAWVHETPECVDAAIRRRAFVRALRVSGPLDTQTIEEHIQRKG
;
A
#
# COMPACT_ATOMS: atom_id res chain seq x y z
N MET A 1 11.50 4.31 -19.59
CA MET A 1 10.07 3.97 -19.48
C MET A 1 9.75 3.75 -18.02
N GLU A 2 8.79 4.50 -17.47
CA GLU A 2 8.41 4.36 -16.07
C GLU A 2 7.65 3.05 -15.85
N ALA A 3 7.96 2.35 -14.76
CA ALA A 3 7.29 1.10 -14.43
C ALA A 3 5.84 1.36 -13.98
N VAL A 4 4.88 0.72 -14.65
CA VAL A 4 3.46 0.76 -14.26
C VAL A 4 3.17 -0.29 -13.20
N ARG A 5 2.33 0.05 -12.22
CA ARG A 5 1.85 -0.83 -11.16
C ARG A 5 0.33 -0.75 -11.07
N THR A 6 -0.26 -1.71 -10.36
CA THR A 6 -1.71 -1.77 -10.13
C THR A 6 -1.99 -1.40 -8.69
N CYS A 7 -2.86 -0.41 -8.49
CA CYS A 7 -3.35 -0.06 -7.16
C CYS A 7 -4.12 -1.24 -6.55
N VAL A 8 -3.78 -1.65 -5.33
CA VAL A 8 -4.46 -2.76 -4.64
C VAL A 8 -5.86 -2.39 -4.16
N GLY A 9 -6.16 -1.10 -3.98
CA GLY A 9 -7.47 -0.58 -3.58
C GLY A 9 -8.48 -0.53 -4.73
N CYS A 10 -8.19 0.26 -5.76
CA CYS A 10 -9.11 0.49 -6.90
C CYS A 10 -8.86 -0.42 -8.12
N ARG A 11 -7.74 -1.16 -8.15
CA ARG A 11 -7.35 -2.07 -9.25
C ARG A 11 -6.99 -1.39 -10.58
N THR A 12 -6.94 -0.05 -10.63
CA THR A 12 -6.45 0.71 -11.77
C THR A 12 -4.92 0.67 -11.87
N ARG A 13 -4.40 0.75 -13.10
CA ARG A 13 -2.96 0.84 -13.39
C ARG A 13 -2.51 2.30 -13.40
N ALA A 14 -1.35 2.57 -12.81
CA ALA A 14 -0.74 3.90 -12.79
C ALA A 14 0.80 3.81 -12.80
N PRO A 15 1.51 4.86 -13.24
CA PRO A 15 2.96 4.95 -13.06
C PRO A 15 3.35 4.80 -11.58
N ARG A 16 4.54 4.23 -11.33
CA ARG A 16 5.08 4.04 -9.98
C ARG A 16 5.08 5.34 -9.16
N SER A 17 5.39 6.48 -9.78
CA SER A 17 5.42 7.79 -9.14
C SER A 17 4.05 8.28 -8.64
N ALA A 18 2.95 7.76 -9.19
CA ALA A 18 1.59 8.10 -8.78
C ALA A 18 1.04 7.15 -7.69
N LEU A 19 1.86 6.21 -7.20
CA LEU A 19 1.46 5.18 -6.26
C LEU A 19 2.39 5.16 -5.05
N LEU A 20 1.82 4.98 -3.87
CA LEU A 20 2.54 4.70 -2.65
C LEU A 20 2.90 3.20 -2.59
N ARG A 21 4.18 2.89 -2.38
CA ARG A 21 4.60 1.52 -2.05
C ARG A 21 4.45 1.28 -0.56
N VAL A 22 3.93 0.12 -0.20
CA VAL A 22 3.79 -0.33 1.17
C VAL A 22 4.38 -1.73 1.28
N VAL A 23 5.10 -2.02 2.36
CA VAL A 23 5.63 -3.35 2.69
C VAL A 23 5.07 -3.80 4.04
N SER A 24 5.27 -5.08 4.38
CA SER A 24 5.02 -5.57 5.72
C SER A 24 6.34 -5.81 6.45
N ILE A 25 6.48 -5.26 7.65
CA ILE A 25 7.60 -5.48 8.56
C ILE A 25 6.99 -5.79 9.92
N ASP A 26 7.34 -6.93 10.53
CA ASP A 26 6.84 -7.35 11.84
C ASP A 26 5.30 -7.25 11.98
N SER A 27 4.58 -7.63 10.92
CA SER A 27 3.11 -7.55 10.81
C SER A 27 2.51 -6.14 10.82
N ALA A 28 3.32 -5.10 10.60
CA ALA A 28 2.87 -3.73 10.39
C ALA A 28 3.07 -3.29 8.94
N LEU A 29 2.16 -2.44 8.45
CA LEU A 29 2.30 -1.76 7.17
C LEU A 29 3.28 -0.60 7.28
N VAL A 30 4.34 -0.64 6.48
CA VAL A 30 5.36 0.41 6.43
C VAL A 30 5.38 1.03 5.05
N ILE A 31 5.36 2.36 5.01
CA ILE A 31 5.46 3.14 3.77
C ILE A 31 6.90 3.09 3.27
N ASP A 32 7.07 2.71 2.01
CA ASP A 32 8.37 2.66 1.36
C ASP A 32 8.42 3.67 0.22
N GLU A 33 8.60 4.95 0.58
CA GLU A 33 8.60 6.09 -0.34
C GLU A 33 9.64 5.94 -1.46
N ARG A 34 10.81 5.40 -1.12
CA ARG A 34 11.91 5.18 -2.07
C ARG A 34 11.74 3.89 -2.86
N ALA A 35 10.80 3.04 -2.45
CA ALA A 35 10.55 1.72 -2.98
C ALA A 35 11.84 0.88 -3.09
N SER A 36 12.58 0.88 -1.99
CA SER A 36 13.88 0.23 -1.80
C SER A 36 13.90 -0.77 -0.64
N MET A 37 12.83 -0.87 0.15
CA MET A 37 12.75 -1.81 1.27
C MET A 37 12.63 -3.26 0.76
N PRO A 38 13.26 -4.22 1.46
CA PRO A 38 13.23 -5.62 1.07
C PRO A 38 11.83 -6.23 1.18
N GLY A 39 11.64 -7.36 0.50
CA GLY A 39 10.40 -8.14 0.58
C GLY A 39 9.33 -7.74 -0.44
N ARG A 40 8.16 -8.38 -0.31
CA ARG A 40 7.01 -8.12 -1.18
C ARG A 40 6.41 -6.75 -0.84
N GLY A 41 6.13 -5.96 -1.87
CA GLY A 41 5.48 -4.67 -1.72
C GLY A 41 4.14 -4.63 -2.45
N ALA A 42 3.20 -3.90 -1.87
CA ALA A 42 1.92 -3.54 -2.47
C ALA A 42 1.99 -2.09 -2.95
N TRP A 43 1.20 -1.76 -3.96
CA TRP A 43 1.10 -0.40 -4.50
C TRP A 43 -0.33 0.09 -4.34
N VAL A 44 -0.53 1.30 -3.84
CA VAL A 44 -1.85 1.89 -3.63
C VAL A 44 -1.81 3.36 -4.05
N HIS A 45 -2.89 3.92 -4.58
CA HIS A 45 -2.93 5.38 -4.74
C HIS A 45 -2.93 6.01 -3.35
N GLU A 46 -2.24 7.14 -3.23
CA GLU A 46 -2.12 7.90 -1.99
C GLU A 46 -3.40 8.72 -1.74
N THR A 47 -4.55 8.05 -1.67
CA THR A 47 -5.84 8.67 -1.37
C THR A 47 -6.62 7.88 -0.31
N PRO A 48 -7.46 8.53 0.51
CA PRO A 48 -8.30 7.86 1.50
C PRO A 48 -9.12 6.72 0.90
N GLU A 49 -9.75 6.94 -0.25
CA GLU A 49 -10.65 5.96 -0.88
C GLU A 49 -9.90 4.68 -1.27
N CYS A 50 -8.67 4.82 -1.77
CA CYS A 50 -7.87 3.68 -2.17
C CYS A 50 -7.29 2.92 -0.97
N VAL A 51 -6.84 3.62 0.07
CA VAL A 51 -6.33 3.00 1.30
C VAL A 51 -7.46 2.30 2.06
N ASP A 52 -8.60 2.95 2.26
CA ASP A 52 -9.77 2.37 2.92
C ASP A 52 -10.30 1.15 2.16
N ALA A 53 -10.36 1.22 0.83
CA ALA A 53 -10.75 0.08 0.02
C ALA A 53 -9.76 -1.09 0.15
N ALA A 54 -8.46 -0.79 0.22
CA ALA A 54 -7.42 -1.81 0.38
C ALA A 54 -7.46 -2.47 1.75
N ILE A 55 -7.72 -1.72 2.83
CA ILE A 55 -7.87 -2.23 4.19
C ILE A 55 -9.14 -3.09 4.30
N ARG A 56 -10.31 -2.52 3.97
CA ARG A 56 -11.61 -3.22 4.10
C ARG A 56 -11.67 -4.53 3.32
N ARG A 57 -11.02 -4.59 2.14
CA ARG A 57 -11.00 -5.78 1.27
C ARG A 57 -9.82 -6.72 1.56
N ARG A 58 -9.06 -6.49 2.64
CA ARG A 58 -7.83 -7.23 2.98
C ARG A 58 -6.88 -7.36 1.79
N ALA A 59 -6.76 -6.30 0.99
CA ALA A 59 -5.95 -6.30 -0.23
C ALA A 59 -4.46 -6.30 0.08
N PHE A 60 -4.03 -5.59 1.14
CA PHE A 60 -2.65 -5.60 1.61
C PHE A 60 -2.20 -6.98 2.06
N VAL A 61 -3.00 -7.67 2.90
CA VAL A 61 -2.73 -9.04 3.35
C VAL A 61 -2.48 -9.98 2.16
N ARG A 62 -3.34 -9.92 1.15
CA ARG A 62 -3.23 -10.73 -0.08
C ARG A 62 -2.01 -10.35 -0.93
N ALA A 63 -1.77 -9.06 -1.15
CA ALA A 63 -0.69 -8.57 -1.99
C ALA A 63 0.70 -8.85 -1.38
N LEU A 64 0.81 -8.71 -0.05
CA LEU A 64 2.05 -8.91 0.70
C LEU A 64 2.28 -10.40 1.03
N ARG A 65 1.23 -11.24 0.92
CA ARG A 65 1.19 -12.66 1.31
C ARG A 65 1.50 -12.86 2.80
N VAL A 66 0.76 -12.14 3.64
CA VAL A 66 0.82 -12.26 5.10
C VAL A 66 -0.32 -13.16 5.56
N SER A 67 -0.05 -14.03 6.53
CA SER A 67 -1.02 -15.05 6.99
C SER A 67 -1.91 -14.59 8.15
N GLY A 68 -1.68 -13.39 8.70
CA GLY A 68 -2.35 -12.87 9.88
C GLY A 68 -2.84 -11.43 9.72
N PRO A 69 -3.40 -10.86 10.81
CA PRO A 69 -3.73 -9.44 10.88
C PRO A 69 -2.50 -8.58 10.53
N LEU A 70 -2.75 -7.47 9.85
CA LEU A 70 -1.75 -6.44 9.61
C LEU A 70 -2.16 -5.21 10.39
N ASP A 71 -1.21 -4.62 11.11
CA ASP A 71 -1.37 -3.28 11.65
C ASP A 71 -1.33 -2.26 10.50
N THR A 72 -2.39 -1.48 10.38
CA THR A 72 -2.63 -0.49 9.32
C THR A 72 -2.44 0.95 9.81
N GLN A 73 -2.16 1.16 11.09
CA GLN A 73 -2.17 2.49 11.70
C GLN A 73 -1.25 3.48 10.97
N THR A 74 -0.03 3.06 10.62
CA THR A 74 0.95 3.93 9.94
C THR A 74 0.44 4.49 8.62
N ILE A 75 -0.28 3.70 7.82
CA ILE A 75 -0.80 4.16 6.52
C ILE A 75 -2.07 5.00 6.68
N GLU A 76 -2.93 4.66 7.64
CA GLU A 76 -4.15 5.42 7.94
C GLU A 76 -3.79 6.84 8.42
N GLU A 77 -2.86 6.97 9.36
CA GLU A 77 -2.36 8.27 9.83
C GLU A 77 -1.71 9.10 8.70
N HIS A 78 -0.95 8.43 7.82
CA HIS A 78 -0.28 9.11 6.71
C HIS A 78 -1.27 9.78 5.76
N ILE A 79 -2.35 9.09 5.43
CA ILE A 79 -3.38 9.63 4.55
C ILE A 79 -4.20 10.72 5.24
N GLN A 80 -4.46 10.60 6.54
CA GLN A 80 -5.14 11.65 7.31
C GLN A 80 -4.33 12.94 7.41
N ARG A 81 -2.99 12.87 7.46
CA ARG A 81 -2.12 14.06 7.47
C ARG A 81 -2.05 14.80 6.13
N LYS A 82 -2.46 14.16 5.03
CA LYS A 82 -2.42 14.72 3.67
C LYS A 82 -3.80 15.18 3.15
N GLY A 83 -4.89 14.86 3.85
CA GLY A 83 -6.24 15.35 3.55
C GLY A 83 -6.51 16.67 4.25
#